data_AF-A0ABC9KG03-F1
#
_entry.id   AF-A0ABC9KG03-F1
#
_cell.length_a   1.000
_cell.length_b   1.000
_cell.length_c   1.000
_cell.angle_alpha   90.00
_cell.angle_beta   90.00
_cell.angle_gamma   90.00
#
_symmetry.space_group_name_H-M   'P 1'
#
loop_
_entity.id
_entity.type
_entity.pdbx_description
1 polymer ?
#
loop_
_entity_poly.entity_id
_entity_poly.type
_entity_poly.pdbx_seq_one_letter_code
_entity_poly.pdbx_strand_id
1 'polypeptide(L)' 'MFELTYKDCYHVERTLKYEDHEALMLTLSGCVTLPDTLYVTSLTFRG' A
#
# COMPACT_ATOMS: atom_id res chain seq x y z
N MET A 1 1.12 -4.71 -12.43
CA MET A 1 0.14 -4.07 -11.53
C MET A 1 0.28 -4.63 -10.12
N PHE A 2 0.36 -3.77 -9.11
CA PHE A 2 0.47 -4.13 -7.69
C PHE A 2 -0.83 -3.82 -6.95
N GLU A 3 -1.26 -4.73 -6.09
CA GLU A 3 -2.39 -4.59 -5.17
C GLU A 3 -1.86 -4.68 -3.73
N LEU A 4 -1.92 -3.58 -2.98
CA LEU A 4 -1.51 -3.50 -1.58
C LEU A 4 -2.75 -3.38 -0.70
N THR A 5 -2.92 -4.32 0.23
CA THR A 5 -3.97 -4.26 1.25
C THR A 5 -3.35 -4.04 2.62
N TYR A 6 -3.87 -3.07 3.36
CA TYR A 6 -3.40 -2.72 4.69
C TYR A 6 -4.57 -2.42 5.62
N LYS A 7 -4.29 -2.47 6.92
CA LYS A 7 -5.22 -2.08 7.97
C LYS A 7 -4.89 -0.68 8.46
N ASP A 8 -5.85 0.22 8.30
CA ASP A 8 -5.71 1.62 8.74
C ASP A 8 -5.84 1.76 10.27
N CYS A 9 -5.51 2.93 10.83
CA CYS A 9 -5.67 3.28 12.24
C CYS A 9 -7.08 3.03 12.79
N TYR A 10 -8.10 3.07 11.94
CA TYR A 10 -9.49 2.75 12.31
C TYR A 10 -9.81 1.25 12.26
N HIS A 11 -8.81 0.38 12.12
CA HIS A 11 -8.95 -1.07 11.97
C HIS A 11 -9.73 -1.51 10.71
N VAL A 12 -9.82 -0.63 9.71
CA VAL A 12 -10.50 -0.90 8.43
C VAL A 12 -9.49 -1.37 7.39
N GLU A 13 -9.83 -2.42 6.65
CA GLU A 13 -9.02 -2.88 5.52
C GLU A 13 -9.19 -1.96 4.30
N ARG A 14 -8.07 -1.52 3.75
CA ARG A 14 -7.98 -0.64 2.59
C ARG A 14 -7.12 -1.31 1.54
N THR A 15 -7.57 -1.30 0.30
CA THR A 15 -6.80 -1.83 -0.84
C THR A 15 -6.43 -0.69 -1.78
N LEU A 16 -5.15 -0.59 -2.10
CA LEU A 16 -4.59 0.34 -3.07
C LEU A 16 -4.05 -0.42 -4.26
N LYS A 17 -4.18 0.20 -5.44
CA LYS A 17 -3.78 -0.35 -6.73
C LYS A 17 -2.74 0.58 -7.33
N TYR A 18 -1.61 0.01 -7.72
CA TYR A 18 -0.52 0.71 -8.38
C TYR A 18 -0.25 0.06 -9.72
N GLU A 19 -0.10 0.87 -10.76
CA GLU A 19 0.19 0.36 -12.10
C GLU A 19 1.59 -0.26 -12.14
N ASP A 20 2.57 0.46 -11.60
CA ASP A 20 3.99 0.16 -11.70
C ASP A 20 4.71 0.16 -10.36
N HIS A 21 5.89 -0.45 -10.34
CA HIS A 21 6.74 -0.56 -9.15
C HIS A 21 7.18 0.81 -8.62
N GLU A 22 7.49 1.77 -9.50
CA GLU A 22 7.82 3.14 -9.09
C GLU A 22 6.67 3.81 -8.32
N ALA A 23 5.42 3.63 -8.74
CA ALA A 23 4.26 4.21 -8.05
C ALA A 23 4.05 3.60 -6.65
N LEU A 24 4.31 2.30 -6.49
CA LEU A 24 4.32 1.64 -5.18
C LEU A 24 5.46 2.17 -4.30
N MET A 25 6.67 2.29 -4.84
CA MET A 25 7.82 2.77 -4.07
C MET A 25 7.63 4.22 -3.64
N LEU A 26 7.09 5.08 -4.50
CA LEU A 26 6.79 6.48 -4.19
C LEU A 26 5.83 6.63 -3.01
N THR A 27 4.82 5.76 -2.91
CA THR A 27 3.84 5.80 -1.81
C THR A 27 4.41 5.34 -0.49
N LEU A 28 5.45 4.49 -0.51
CA LEU A 28 6.20 4.04 0.66
C LEU A 28 7.36 4.98 1.02
N SER A 29 7.88 5.75 0.06
CA SER A 29 9.02 6.67 0.25
C SER A 29 8.60 8.10 0.60
N GLY A 30 7.30 8.38 0.70
CA GLY A 30 6.74 9.73 0.86
C GLY A 30 6.00 9.93 2.18
N CYS A 31 6.23 11.09 2.80
CA CYS A 31 5.74 11.52 4.12
C CYS A 31 4.20 11.68 4.28
N VAL A 32 3.36 11.10 3.41
CA VAL A 32 1.92 11.45 3.39
C VAL A 32 0.93 10.30 3.11
N THR A 33 1.27 9.21 2.40
CA THR A 33 0.23 8.29 1.89
C THR A 33 -0.07 7.05 2.73
N LEU A 34 0.94 6.42 3.32
CA LEU A 34 0.79 5.20 4.09
C LEU A 34 1.81 5.23 5.23
N PRO A 35 1.39 5.52 6.48
CA PRO A 35 2.30 5.51 7.61
C PRO A 35 3.03 4.17 7.72
N ASP A 36 4.33 4.21 8.02
CA ASP A 36 5.17 3.02 8.25
C ASP A 36 4.66 2.11 9.39
N THR A 37 3.76 2.65 10.22
CA THR A 37 3.12 1.94 11.32
C THR A 37 1.89 1.12 10.91
N LEU A 38 1.40 1.28 9.67
CA LEU A 38 0.21 0.57 9.21
C LEU A 38 0.54 -0.88 8.87
N TYR A 39 -0.32 -1.78 9.34
CA TYR A 39 -0.13 -3.21 9.17
C TYR A 39 -0.56 -3.64 7.78
N VAL A 40 0.40 -4.00 6.94
CA VAL A 40 0.13 -4.58 5.61
C VAL A 40 -0.39 -6.00 5.79
N THR A 41 -1.60 -6.27 5.30
CA THR A 41 -2.23 -7.60 5.36
C THR A 41 -1.95 -8.43 4.11
N SER A 42 -1.79 -7.79 2.95
CA SER A 42 -1.49 -8.50 1.70
C SER A 42 -0.81 -7.59 0.68
N LEU A 43 0.12 -8.16 -0.09
CA LEU A 43 0.70 -7.52 -1.27
C LEU A 43 0.66 -8.53 -2.43
N THR A 44 -0.05 -8.20 -3.49
CA THR A 44 -0.19 -9.04 -4.68
C THR A 44 0.44 -8.34 -5.88
N PHE A 45 1.32 -9.03 -6.59
CA PHE A 45 1.87 -8.59 -7.86
C PHE A 45 1.25 -9.40 -9.00
N ARG A 46 0.61 -8.70 -9.94
CA ARG A 46 0.11 -9.26 -11.20
C ARG A 46 0.99 -8.73 -12.33
N GLY A 47 1.97 -9.55 -12.71
CA GLY A 47 2.89 -9.34 -13.82
C GLY A 47 2.40 -9.97 -15.11
#